data_AF-A0A323V1Q4-F1
#
_entry.id   AF-A0A323V1Q4-F1
#
_cell.length_a   1.000
_cell.length_b   1.000
_cell.length_c   1.000
_cell.angle_alpha   90.00
_cell.angle_beta   90.00
_cell.angle_gamma   90.00
#
_symmetry.space_group_name_H-M   'P 1'
#
loop_
_entity.id
_entity.type
_entity.pdbx_description
1 polymer ?
#
loop_
_entity_poly.entity_id
_entity_poly.type
_entity_poly.pdbx_seq_one_letter_code
_entity_poly.pdbx_strand_id
1 'polypeptide(L)'
;VMFLAGQTGLLFRELAIAMIAAIAFSGFISLSLAPMLCSKLLRHSERSRLSRWVDDRFQRLEAGYARLLDRVLKRPVLALVPVLLFLAGAGVLFTTLPTELAPAEDTGVVDGQVTAPEGTGFDRMNAYMHRIETDLQPLRDEGTLQVL
;
A
#
# COMPACT_ATOMS: atom_id res chain seq x y z
N VAL A 1 1.85 14.75 3.30
CA VAL A 1 2.49 13.79 4.23
C VAL A 1 3.90 14.21 4.64
N MET A 2 4.72 14.79 3.75
CA MET A 2 6.10 15.25 4.06
C MET A 2 6.25 16.17 5.28
N PHE A 3 5.21 16.92 5.64
CA PHE A 3 5.19 17.85 6.78
C PHE A 3 4.44 17.32 8.01
N LEU A 4 4.11 16.02 8.04
CA LEU A 4 3.47 15.41 9.21
C LEU A 4 4.49 15.25 10.34
N ALA A 5 4.16 15.71 11.55
CA ALA A 5 5.02 15.59 12.73
C ALA A 5 4.85 14.22 13.42
N GLY A 6 5.87 13.79 14.17
CA GLY A 6 5.88 12.52 14.92
C GLY A 6 6.62 11.38 14.21
N GLN A 7 6.80 10.25 14.91
CA GLN A 7 7.49 9.05 14.37
C GLN A 7 6.83 8.50 13.12
N THR A 8 5.49 8.47 13.07
CA THR A 8 4.72 8.08 11.88
C THR A 8 5.03 8.98 10.68
N GLY A 9 5.23 10.28 10.91
CA GLY A 9 5.60 11.24 9.87
C GLY A 9 6.96 10.99 9.25
N LEU A 10 7.92 10.44 10.01
CA LEU A 10 9.27 10.14 9.51
C LEU A 10 9.25 9.02 8.46
N LEU A 11 8.54 7.92 8.73
CA LEU A 11 8.42 6.78 7.81
C LEU A 11 7.79 7.20 6.47
N PHE A 12 6.71 7.97 6.52
CA PHE A 12 6.05 8.43 5.29
C PHE A 12 6.81 9.55 4.57
N ARG A 13 7.69 10.29 5.27
CA ARG A 13 8.50 11.34 4.65
C ARG A 13 9.50 10.77 3.65
N GLU A 14 10.14 9.64 3.98
CA GLU A 14 11.06 8.96 3.06
C GLU A 14 10.34 8.47 1.80
N LEU A 15 9.18 7.83 1.95
CA LEU A 15 8.34 7.43 0.83
C LEU A 15 7.91 8.62 -0.03
N ALA A 16 7.48 9.72 0.61
CA ALA A 16 7.05 10.92 -0.10
C ALA A 16 8.19 11.54 -0.93
N ILE A 17 9.40 11.64 -0.37
CA ILE A 17 10.57 12.16 -1.09
C ILE A 17 10.92 11.25 -2.27
N ALA A 18 10.91 9.93 -2.08
CA ALA A 18 11.17 8.97 -3.15
C ALA A 18 10.15 9.10 -4.30
N MET A 19 8.85 9.20 -3.98
CA MET A 19 7.80 9.40 -4.98
C MET A 19 7.94 10.74 -5.71
N ILE A 20 8.21 11.82 -4.99
CA ILE A 20 8.39 13.16 -5.59
C ILE A 20 9.57 13.13 -6.56
N ALA A 21 10.71 12.57 -6.14
CA ALA A 21 11.88 12.43 -6.99
C ALA A 21 11.57 11.57 -8.22
N ALA A 22 10.94 10.42 -8.04
CA ALA A 22 10.59 9.51 -9.14
C ALA A 22 9.67 10.18 -10.17
N ILE A 23 8.63 10.90 -9.73
CA ILE A 23 7.70 11.61 -10.61
C ILE A 23 8.41 12.78 -11.32
N ALA A 24 9.26 13.53 -10.62
CA ALA A 24 10.01 14.63 -11.21
C ALA A 24 10.98 14.15 -12.31
N PHE A 25 11.76 13.09 -12.02
CA PHE A 25 12.63 12.48 -13.02
C PHE A 25 11.83 11.85 -14.16
N SER A 26 10.71 11.18 -13.89
CA SER A 26 9.84 10.63 -14.93
C SER A 26 9.30 11.71 -15.87
N GLY A 27 8.83 12.83 -15.33
CA GLY A 27 8.39 13.99 -16.12
C GLY A 27 9.52 14.57 -16.97
N PHE A 28 10.71 14.72 -16.39
CA PHE A 28 11.89 15.20 -17.12
C PHE A 28 12.31 14.26 -18.26
N ILE A 29 12.32 12.95 -18.01
CA ILE A 29 12.64 11.92 -19.01
C ILE A 29 11.56 11.87 -20.10
N SER A 30 10.27 12.00 -19.73
CA SER A 30 9.17 12.00 -20.68
C SER A 30 9.21 13.19 -21.63
N LEU A 31 9.69 14.36 -21.17
CA LEU A 31 9.79 15.55 -22.02
C LEU A 31 11.08 15.60 -22.85
N SER A 32 12.12 14.84 -22.47
CA SER A 32 13.42 14.85 -23.17
C SER A 32 13.64 13.57 -24.00
N LEU A 33 13.67 12.41 -23.36
CA LEU A 33 13.97 11.14 -23.99
C LEU A 33 12.81 10.61 -24.83
N ALA A 34 11.56 10.71 -24.37
CA ALA A 34 10.43 10.18 -25.13
C ALA A 34 10.31 10.79 -26.54
N PRO A 35 10.36 12.13 -26.74
CA PRO A 35 10.32 12.70 -28.09
C PRO A 35 11.57 12.33 -28.92
N MET A 36 12.76 12.29 -28.31
CA MET A 36 13.99 11.86 -28.98
C MET A 36 13.89 10.41 -29.49
N LEU A 37 13.40 9.50 -28.64
CA LEU A 37 13.21 8.09 -28.98
C LEU A 37 12.12 7.92 -30.03
N CYS A 38 11.01 8.67 -29.95
CA CYS A 38 9.98 8.66 -30.99
C CYS A 38 10.54 9.12 -32.34
N SER A 39 11.42 10.11 -32.39
CA SER A 39 12.06 10.54 -33.63
C SER A 39 12.99 9.47 -34.22
N LYS A 40 13.70 8.70 -33.38
CA LYS A 40 14.75 7.78 -33.82
C LYS A 40 14.31 6.33 -34.00
N LEU A 41 13.41 5.82 -33.16
CA LEU A 41 12.98 4.42 -33.15
C LEU A 41 11.69 4.20 -33.95
N LEU A 42 10.83 5.22 -34.07
CA LEU A 42 9.54 5.05 -34.72
C LEU A 42 9.76 4.94 -36.23
N ARG A 43 9.46 3.76 -36.77
CA ARG A 43 9.53 3.48 -38.21
C ARG A 43 8.13 3.46 -38.78
N HIS A 44 7.98 3.97 -40.00
CA HIS A 44 6.73 3.82 -40.73
C HIS A 44 6.55 2.34 -41.07
N SER A 45 5.53 1.70 -40.49
CA SER A 45 5.18 0.32 -40.77
C SER A 45 3.74 0.26 -41.26
N GLU A 46 3.48 -0.59 -42.26
CA GLU A 46 2.12 -0.82 -42.71
C GLU A 46 1.30 -1.47 -41.58
N ARG A 47 0.07 -0.99 -41.39
CA ARG A 47 -0.82 -1.51 -40.35
C ARG A 47 -1.05 -3.01 -40.54
N SER A 48 -0.64 -3.81 -39.57
CA SER A 48 -0.95 -5.25 -39.53
C SER A 48 -2.45 -5.50 -39.46
N ARG A 49 -2.91 -6.68 -39.94
CA ARG A 49 -4.32 -7.10 -39.82
C ARG A 49 -4.82 -7.09 -38.38
N LEU A 50 -3.95 -7.43 -37.42
CA LEU A 50 -4.26 -7.36 -35.99
C LEU A 50 -4.41 -5.92 -35.52
N SER A 51 -3.52 -5.01 -35.93
CA SER A 51 -3.60 -3.58 -35.59
C SER A 51 -4.91 -2.95 -36.09
N ARG A 52 -5.34 -3.25 -37.32
CA ARG A 52 -6.63 -2.79 -37.85
C ARG A 52 -7.82 -3.34 -37.06
N TRP A 53 -7.81 -4.63 -36.74
CA TRP A 53 -8.88 -5.22 -35.93
C TRP A 53 -8.98 -4.56 -34.55
N VAL A 54 -7.83 -4.29 -33.90
CA VAL A 54 -7.80 -3.58 -32.61
C VAL A 54 -8.35 -2.16 -32.76
N ASP A 55 -7.94 -1.43 -33.79
CA ASP A 55 -8.41 -0.06 -34.08
C ASP A 55 -9.94 -0.01 -34.25
N ASP A 56 -10.50 -0.95 -35.01
CA ASP A 56 -11.95 -1.05 -35.22
C ASP A 56 -12.70 -1.33 -33.91
N ARG A 57 -12.10 -2.09 -32.98
CA ARG A 57 -12.69 -2.36 -31.66
C ARG A 57 -12.62 -1.12 -30.77
N PHE A 58 -11.50 -0.39 -30.77
CA PHE A 58 -11.36 0.87 -30.04
C PHE A 58 -12.35 1.92 -30.54
N GLN A 59 -12.52 2.08 -31.86
CA GLN A 59 -13.49 3.01 -32.42
C GLN A 59 -14.93 2.69 -32.00
N ARG A 60 -15.29 1.40 -31.93
CA ARG A 60 -16.62 0.98 -31.43
C ARG A 60 -16.79 1.32 -29.96
N LEU A 61 -15.75 1.13 -29.14
CA LEU A 61 -15.75 1.47 -27.73
C LEU A 61 -15.88 2.99 -27.53
N GLU A 62 -15.10 3.78 -28.28
CA GLU A 62 -15.12 5.24 -28.28
C GLU A 62 -16.50 5.77 -28.65
N ALA A 63 -17.08 5.29 -29.77
CA ALA A 63 -18.41 5.68 -30.20
C ALA A 63 -19.51 5.25 -29.20
N GLY A 64 -19.30 4.14 -28.48
CA GLY A 64 -20.17 3.69 -27.40
C GLY A 64 -20.09 4.62 -26.19
N TYR A 65 -18.87 4.94 -25.74
CA TYR A 65 -18.59 5.86 -24.65
C TYR A 65 -19.14 7.26 -24.94
N ALA A 66 -18.91 7.81 -26.13
CA ALA A 66 -19.43 9.12 -26.53
C ALA A 66 -20.96 9.19 -26.45
N ARG A 67 -21.66 8.16 -26.97
CA ARG A 67 -23.13 8.08 -26.89
C ARG A 67 -23.64 7.98 -25.45
N LEU A 68 -22.91 7.30 -24.56
CA LEU A 68 -23.25 7.23 -23.14
C LEU A 68 -23.00 8.57 -22.45
N LEU A 69 -21.86 9.21 -22.71
CA LEU A 69 -21.53 10.55 -22.22
C LEU A 69 -22.63 11.53 -22.57
N ASP A 70 -23.01 11.62 -23.84
CA ASP A 70 -24.03 12.56 -24.32
C ASP A 70 -25.37 12.39 -23.61
N ARG A 71 -25.75 11.15 -23.26
CA ARG A 71 -26.98 10.89 -22.49
C ARG A 71 -26.86 11.35 -21.05
N VAL A 72 -25.71 11.13 -20.42
CA VAL A 72 -25.45 11.51 -19.03
C VAL A 72 -25.33 13.04 -18.90
N LEU A 73 -24.62 13.71 -19.82
CA LEU A 73 -24.48 15.16 -19.86
C LEU A 73 -25.83 15.88 -20.04
N LYS A 74 -26.76 15.30 -20.80
CA LYS A 74 -28.13 15.85 -20.95
C LYS A 74 -28.97 15.78 -19.67
N ARG A 75 -28.55 14.99 -18.68
CA ARG A 75 -29.26 14.79 -17.41
C ARG A 75 -28.27 14.80 -16.25
N PRO A 76 -27.84 15.98 -15.78
CA PRO A 76 -26.77 16.11 -14.77
C PRO A 76 -27.07 15.34 -13.47
N VAL A 77 -28.36 15.14 -13.14
CA VAL A 77 -28.78 14.33 -11.99
C VAL A 77 -28.29 12.88 -12.09
N LEU A 78 -28.22 12.29 -13.30
CA LEU A 78 -27.71 10.92 -13.51
C LEU A 78 -26.22 10.79 -13.18
N ALA A 79 -25.44 11.87 -13.31
CA ALA A 79 -24.03 11.89 -12.92
C ALA A 79 -23.85 12.11 -11.41
N LEU A 80 -24.73 12.90 -10.79
CA LEU A 80 -24.68 13.23 -9.37
C LEU A 80 -24.99 12.05 -8.45
N VAL A 81 -25.97 11.22 -8.81
CA VAL A 81 -26.39 10.06 -8.01
C VAL A 81 -25.23 9.09 -7.72
N PRO A 82 -24.47 8.59 -8.70
CA PRO A 82 -23.36 7.68 -8.41
C PRO A 82 -22.25 8.37 -7.62
N VAL A 83 -21.96 9.66 -7.89
CA VAL A 83 -20.96 10.42 -7.12
C VAL A 83 -21.35 10.49 -5.64
N LEU A 84 -22.61 10.83 -5.34
CA LEU A 84 -23.14 10.86 -3.98
C LEU A 84 -23.11 9.48 -3.33
N LEU A 85 -23.48 8.43 -4.07
CA LEU A 85 -23.43 7.05 -3.59
C LEU A 85 -22.00 6.63 -3.22
N PHE A 86 -21.02 6.96 -4.07
CA PHE A 86 -19.60 6.68 -3.81
C PHE A 86 -19.07 7.46 -2.61
N LEU A 87 -19.41 8.75 -2.49
CA LEU A 87 -19.05 9.57 -1.33
C LEU A 87 -19.66 9.02 -0.04
N ALA A 88 -20.94 8.66 -0.07
CA ALA A 88 -21.62 8.07 1.08
C ALA A 88 -20.98 6.72 1.47
N GLY A 89 -20.73 5.85 0.50
CA GLY A 89 -20.06 4.57 0.73
C GLY A 89 -18.64 4.75 1.29
N ALA A 90 -17.87 5.67 0.74
CA ALA A 90 -16.53 5.99 1.24
C ALA A 90 -16.59 6.55 2.67
N GLY A 91 -17.57 7.41 2.98
CA GLY A 91 -17.78 7.94 4.33
C GLY A 91 -18.13 6.84 5.34
N VAL A 92 -19.03 5.94 5.00
CA VAL A 92 -19.38 4.79 5.84
C VAL A 92 -18.15 3.91 6.09
N LEU A 93 -17.41 3.53 5.04
CA LEU A 93 -16.20 2.73 5.17
C LEU A 93 -15.17 3.43 6.06
N PHE A 94 -14.92 4.72 5.82
CA PHE A 94 -13.97 5.51 6.59
C PHE A 94 -14.27 5.50 8.10
N THR A 95 -15.55 5.47 8.49
CA THR A 95 -15.97 5.42 9.90
C THR A 95 -16.05 4.01 10.49
N THR A 96 -16.13 2.98 9.67
CA THR A 96 -16.34 1.58 10.12
C THR A 96 -15.07 0.75 10.10
N LEU A 97 -14.05 1.18 9.35
CA LEU A 97 -12.76 0.50 9.27
C LEU A 97 -11.94 0.72 10.57
N PRO A 98 -11.49 -0.37 11.23
CA PRO A 98 -10.59 -0.25 12.36
C PRO A 98 -9.24 0.34 11.91
N THR A 99 -8.70 1.25 12.71
CA THR A 99 -7.43 1.92 12.43
C THR A 99 -6.30 1.27 13.19
N GLU A 100 -5.32 0.75 12.47
CA GLU A 100 -4.04 0.27 13.00
C GLU A 100 -2.90 1.00 12.29
N LEU A 101 -1.81 1.31 13.02
CA LEU A 101 -0.67 2.05 12.46
C LEU A 101 0.19 1.18 11.54
N ALA A 102 0.38 -0.08 11.93
CA ALA A 102 1.04 -1.10 11.16
C ALA A 102 0.51 -2.47 11.64
N PRO A 103 0.38 -3.46 10.74
CA PRO A 103 0.02 -4.80 11.16
C PRO A 103 1.11 -5.37 12.08
N ALA A 104 0.71 -6.18 13.07
CA ALA A 104 1.68 -6.94 13.85
C ALA A 104 2.45 -7.88 12.92
N GLU A 105 3.76 -7.67 12.83
CA GLU A 105 4.68 -8.51 12.08
C GLU A 105 5.36 -9.47 13.04
N ASP A 106 5.47 -10.73 12.65
CA ASP A 106 6.26 -11.70 13.41
C ASP A 106 7.74 -11.42 13.17
N THR A 107 8.40 -10.84 14.17
CA THR A 107 9.84 -10.52 14.13
C THR A 107 10.71 -11.68 14.61
N GLY A 108 10.13 -12.84 14.94
CA GLY A 108 10.85 -14.00 15.47
C GLY A 108 11.41 -13.78 16.89
N VAL A 109 10.93 -12.76 17.59
CA VAL A 109 11.34 -12.42 18.98
C VAL A 109 10.09 -12.37 19.84
N VAL A 110 10.14 -13.07 20.98
CA VAL A 110 9.06 -13.07 21.97
C VAL A 110 9.60 -12.49 23.27
N ASP A 111 9.12 -11.31 23.64
CA ASP A 111 9.46 -10.66 24.91
C ASP A 111 8.43 -11.02 26.00
N GLY A 112 8.93 -11.46 27.17
CA GLY A 112 8.11 -11.81 28.33
C GLY A 112 8.59 -11.05 29.58
N GLN A 113 7.68 -10.35 30.25
CA GLN A 113 8.00 -9.65 31.50
C GLN A 113 7.43 -10.41 32.71
N VAL A 114 8.30 -10.79 33.64
CA VAL A 114 7.92 -11.49 34.87
C VAL A 114 7.89 -10.49 36.02
N THR A 115 6.74 -10.38 36.70
CA THR A 115 6.56 -9.50 37.86
C THR A 115 6.21 -10.33 39.09
N ALA A 116 6.98 -10.18 40.18
CA ALA A 116 6.76 -10.87 41.44
C ALA A 116 6.18 -9.93 42.53
N PRO A 117 5.51 -10.46 43.57
CA PRO A 117 4.97 -9.65 44.66
C PRO A 117 6.05 -8.84 45.38
N GLU A 118 5.68 -7.66 45.91
CA GLU A 118 6.58 -6.82 46.68
C GLU A 118 7.16 -7.57 47.90
N GLY A 119 8.46 -7.41 48.14
CA GLY A 119 9.19 -8.17 49.17
C GLY A 119 9.76 -9.52 48.70
N THR A 120 9.60 -9.88 47.43
CA THR A 120 10.32 -11.03 46.84
C THR A 120 11.81 -10.71 46.74
N GLY A 121 12.63 -11.41 47.53
CA GLY A 121 14.10 -11.31 47.44
C GLY A 121 14.65 -11.89 46.14
N PHE A 122 15.88 -11.50 45.80
CA PHE A 122 16.56 -11.92 44.56
C PHE A 122 16.55 -13.44 44.35
N ASP A 123 16.82 -14.21 45.40
CA ASP A 123 16.90 -15.69 45.30
C ASP A 123 15.58 -16.32 44.86
N ARG A 124 14.45 -15.77 45.33
CA ARG A 124 13.12 -16.25 44.92
C ARG A 124 12.77 -15.83 43.50
N MET A 125 13.17 -14.62 43.08
CA MET A 125 13.01 -14.19 41.70
C MET A 125 13.82 -15.07 40.74
N ASN A 126 15.05 -15.41 41.10
CA ASN A 126 15.89 -16.31 40.30
C ASN A 126 15.27 -17.72 40.17
N ALA A 127 14.69 -18.25 41.24
CA ALA A 127 13.98 -19.53 41.19
C ALA A 127 12.75 -19.49 40.26
N TYR A 128 12.03 -18.36 40.21
CA TYR A 128 10.92 -18.18 39.25
C TYR A 128 11.42 -18.13 37.80
N MET A 129 12.51 -17.40 37.54
CA MET A 129 13.11 -17.32 36.20
C MET A 129 13.61 -18.68 35.71
N HIS A 130 14.30 -19.44 36.54
CA HIS A 130 14.75 -20.80 36.18
C HIS A 130 13.59 -21.76 35.91
N ARG A 131 12.48 -21.62 36.63
CA ARG A 131 11.29 -22.44 36.38
C ARG A 131 10.70 -22.13 35.00
N ILE A 132 10.59 -20.84 34.65
CA ILE A 132 10.11 -20.41 33.33
C ILE A 132 11.07 -20.88 32.22
N GLU A 133 12.38 -20.77 32.42
CA GLU A 133 13.37 -21.28 31.47
C GLU A 133 13.22 -22.79 31.27
N THR A 134 13.01 -23.55 32.35
CA THR A 134 12.80 -25.01 32.30
C THR A 134 11.52 -25.37 31.54
N ASP A 135 10.43 -24.63 31.77
CA ASP A 135 9.17 -24.84 31.08
C ASP A 135 9.28 -24.51 29.56
N LEU A 136 10.21 -23.62 29.17
CA LEU A 136 10.47 -23.24 27.78
C LEU A 136 11.57 -24.08 27.09
N GLN A 137 12.35 -24.88 27.82
CA GLN A 137 13.37 -25.78 27.25
C GLN A 137 12.88 -26.68 26.11
N PRO A 138 11.70 -27.35 26.16
CA PRO A 138 11.26 -28.20 25.06
C PRO A 138 11.08 -27.42 23.74
N LEU A 139 10.65 -26.16 23.81
CA LEU A 139 10.51 -25.28 22.64
C LEU A 139 11.87 -24.82 22.10
N ARG A 140 12.90 -24.78 22.96
CA ARG A 140 14.30 -24.52 22.57
C ARG A 140 14.92 -25.73 21.89
N ASP A 141 14.67 -26.92 22.39
CA ASP A 141 15.22 -28.17 21.86
C ASP A 141 14.63 -28.54 20.49
N GLU A 142 13.38 -28.12 20.23
CA GLU A 142 12.75 -28.18 18.90
C GLU A 142 13.32 -27.13 17.91
N GLY A 143 14.19 -26.22 18.36
CA GLY A 143 14.78 -25.15 17.54
C GLY A 143 13.81 -24.00 17.24
N THR A 144 12.66 -23.95 17.92
CA THR A 144 11.60 -22.96 17.70
C THR A 144 11.86 -21.65 18.45
N LEU A 145 12.61 -21.70 19.56
CA LEU A 145 12.97 -20.53 20.37
C LEU A 145 14.47 -20.52 20.67
N GLN A 146 15.10 -19.35 20.61
CA GLN A 146 16.48 -19.12 21.06
C GLN A 146 16.46 -18.03 22.15
N VAL A 147 16.82 -18.41 23.38
CA VAL A 147 16.90 -17.45 24.49
C VAL A 147 18.18 -16.62 24.34
N LEU A 148 18.02 -15.30 24.23
CA LEU A 148 19.11 -14.31 24.20
C LEU A 148 19.57 -13.95 25.61
#